data_AF-A0A9E7C317-F1
#
_entry.id   AF-A0A9E7C317-F1
#
_cell.length_a   1.000
_cell.length_b   1.000
_cell.length_c   1.000
_cell.angle_alpha   90.00
_cell.angle_beta   90.00
_cell.angle_gamma   90.00
#
_symmetry.space_group_name_H-M   'P 1'
#
loop_
_entity.id
_entity.type
_entity.pdbx_description
1 polymer ?
#
loop_
_entity_poly.entity_id
_entity_poly.type
_entity_poly.pdbx_seq_one_letter_code
_entity_poly.pdbx_strand_id
1 'polypeptide(L)'
;MTVAAVALALAGLVAGLTGTWSPCGFSMIDTLGPHGHPGGRRRTAAACAAFAVGAPLGGAITFAGLAALGALAGSADAPVALAVAVAIAIAAAALDATGVRIAPQLRRQVPESWRRVLPLPLAGGLYGVLLGLGFTTYLLSWALPALAAVSVAVGDVGLGLGLGIAFGVGRALPIVVLAPLADTELGARAITAMAERPALLRRARAADAVALLAVAAALAGGEARAAAPELVARPGADPSVDGQLLALTIPGVGGELLTGGQRVPAGGTRPAVGGGRLAYVAPDGTVTVVDRAAGTTQLVPAAAGADALAVSARWLVWRVPNPDRLFAIDLVAPPEFARLVAAVPAPGSLSRPALDGDRVVWSHATRAGSEVRVLDLAVPGGAPLALRRERRVLIGDPSLRGGVLLYTRATALRQELVLAPAAPGRGGKVLLRLRGAAGRDGGRGKGHTGQGRRPEDRGGPVRPARYTLQSTALGDAFAYVTRLARAGGTSDVVRVAR
;
A
#
# COMPACT_ATOMS: atom_id res chain seq x y z
N MET A 1 0.81 -11.47 -7.65
CA MET A 1 1.99 -10.67 -8.05
C MET A 1 1.50 -9.32 -8.55
N THR A 2 2.04 -8.20 -8.08
CA THR A 2 1.60 -6.86 -8.52
C THR A 2 2.11 -6.55 -9.93
N VAL A 3 1.46 -5.62 -10.65
CA VAL A 3 1.90 -5.20 -11.99
C VAL A 3 3.33 -4.63 -11.95
N ALA A 4 3.66 -3.88 -10.91
CA ALA A 4 5.02 -3.37 -10.67
C ALA A 4 6.03 -4.51 -10.48
N ALA A 5 5.70 -5.57 -9.74
CA ALA A 5 6.57 -6.73 -9.58
C ALA A 5 6.86 -7.43 -10.91
N VAL A 6 5.83 -7.62 -11.75
CA VAL A 6 5.99 -8.21 -13.09
C VAL A 6 6.88 -7.33 -13.96
N ALA A 7 6.61 -6.02 -14.01
CA ALA A 7 7.37 -5.09 -14.84
C ALA A 7 8.84 -5.01 -14.42
N LEU A 8 9.11 -4.95 -13.11
CA LEU A 8 10.47 -4.94 -12.57
C LEU A 8 11.20 -6.25 -12.85
N ALA A 9 10.55 -7.40 -12.66
CA ALA A 9 11.15 -8.70 -12.98
C ALA A 9 11.50 -8.82 -14.47
N LEU A 10 10.59 -8.42 -15.37
CA LEU A 10 10.85 -8.42 -16.81
C LEU A 10 11.98 -7.46 -17.18
N ALA A 11 11.99 -6.25 -16.64
CA ALA A 11 13.07 -5.29 -16.88
C ALA A 11 14.42 -5.79 -16.35
N GLY A 12 14.44 -6.43 -15.18
CA GLY A 12 15.62 -7.10 -14.64
C GLY A 12 16.13 -8.18 -15.60
N LEU A 13 15.25 -9.07 -16.05
CA LEU A 13 15.59 -10.14 -16.98
C LEU A 13 16.21 -9.60 -18.28
N VAL A 14 15.60 -8.59 -18.89
CA VAL A 14 16.09 -7.99 -20.14
C VAL A 14 17.44 -7.28 -19.92
N ALA A 15 17.59 -6.52 -18.83
CA ALA A 15 18.85 -5.84 -18.51
C ALA A 15 19.99 -6.84 -18.23
N GLY A 16 19.67 -7.97 -17.59
CA GLY A 16 20.60 -9.08 -17.37
C GLY A 16 21.08 -9.69 -18.68
N LEU A 17 20.14 -9.95 -19.60
CA LEU A 17 20.44 -10.46 -20.95
C LEU A 17 21.32 -9.49 -21.73
N THR A 18 21.03 -8.20 -21.72
CA THR A 18 21.87 -7.19 -22.39
C THR A 18 23.30 -7.19 -21.82
N GLY A 19 23.45 -7.40 -20.51
CA GLY A 19 24.74 -7.45 -19.83
C GLY A 19 25.70 -8.57 -20.29
N THR A 20 25.20 -9.64 -20.92
CA THR A 20 26.06 -10.74 -21.39
C THR A 20 26.85 -10.42 -22.66
N TRP A 21 26.51 -9.37 -23.39
CA TRP A 21 27.33 -8.87 -24.51
C TRP A 21 28.66 -8.23 -24.05
N SER A 22 28.94 -8.22 -22.75
CA SER A 22 30.19 -7.67 -22.21
C SER A 22 31.36 -8.63 -22.44
N PRO A 23 32.61 -8.13 -22.48
CA PRO A 23 33.80 -8.98 -22.57
C PRO A 23 33.83 -10.09 -21.51
N CYS A 24 33.30 -9.80 -20.31
CA CYS A 24 33.20 -10.79 -19.24
C CYS A 24 32.18 -11.90 -19.56
N GLY A 25 31.07 -11.61 -20.25
CA GLY A 25 30.12 -12.63 -20.68
C GLY A 25 30.72 -13.60 -21.69
N PHE A 26 31.43 -13.07 -22.70
CA PHE A 26 32.18 -13.90 -23.66
C PHE A 26 33.25 -14.75 -22.97
N SER A 27 34.01 -14.15 -22.05
CA SER A 27 35.02 -14.88 -21.27
C SER A 27 34.42 -16.02 -20.44
N MET A 28 33.20 -15.87 -19.92
CA MET A 28 32.53 -16.95 -19.19
C MET A 28 32.02 -18.07 -20.09
N ILE A 29 31.52 -17.74 -21.29
CA ILE A 29 31.14 -18.77 -22.27
C ILE A 29 32.35 -19.66 -22.58
N ASP A 30 33.51 -19.05 -22.81
CA ASP A 30 34.76 -19.75 -23.09
C ASP A 30 35.28 -20.53 -21.88
N THR A 31 35.32 -19.91 -20.70
CA THR A 31 35.85 -20.53 -19.46
C THR A 31 35.01 -21.73 -19.01
N LEU A 32 33.69 -21.65 -19.12
CA LEU A 32 32.78 -22.72 -18.72
C LEU A 32 32.62 -23.78 -19.82
N GLY A 33 32.86 -23.41 -21.06
CA GLY A 33 32.75 -24.28 -22.22
C GLY A 33 33.82 -25.37 -22.26
N PRO A 34 33.63 -26.41 -23.09
CA PRO A 34 34.55 -27.55 -23.11
C PRO A 34 35.98 -27.20 -23.57
N HIS A 35 36.17 -26.12 -24.34
CA HIS A 35 37.50 -25.56 -24.66
C HIS A 35 38.21 -24.90 -23.46
N GLY A 36 37.48 -24.43 -22.45
CA GLY A 36 38.03 -23.73 -21.29
C GLY A 36 38.67 -24.64 -20.24
N HIS A 37 38.47 -25.96 -20.32
CA HIS A 37 38.97 -26.91 -19.31
C HIS A 37 39.02 -28.38 -19.81
N PRO A 38 39.91 -29.24 -19.27
CA PRO A 38 40.04 -30.64 -19.72
C PRO A 38 38.96 -31.59 -19.16
N GLY A 39 37.84 -31.07 -18.67
CA GLY A 39 36.90 -31.81 -17.79
C GLY A 39 35.68 -32.42 -18.47
N GLY A 40 35.52 -32.20 -19.77
CA GLY A 40 34.40 -32.70 -20.57
C GLY A 40 33.02 -32.21 -20.12
N ARG A 41 31.98 -32.76 -20.76
CA ARG A 41 30.58 -32.28 -20.65
C ARG A 41 30.01 -32.27 -19.23
N ARG A 42 30.37 -33.25 -18.39
CA ARG A 42 29.88 -33.31 -17.00
C ARG A 42 30.38 -32.13 -16.16
N ARG A 43 31.64 -31.73 -16.34
CA ARG A 43 32.23 -30.60 -15.61
C ARG A 43 31.71 -29.26 -16.12
N THR A 44 31.51 -29.12 -17.44
CA THR A 44 30.80 -27.99 -18.07
C THR A 44 29.40 -27.82 -17.49
N ALA A 45 28.61 -28.90 -17.42
CA ALA A 45 27.25 -28.86 -16.88
C ALA A 45 27.21 -28.47 -15.40
N ALA A 46 28.10 -29.05 -14.58
CA ALA A 46 28.22 -28.68 -13.17
C ALA A 46 28.61 -27.21 -12.98
N ALA A 47 29.51 -26.68 -13.80
CA ALA A 47 29.93 -25.30 -13.75
C ALA A 47 28.83 -24.33 -14.23
N CYS A 48 28.08 -24.69 -15.27
CA CYS A 48 26.90 -23.95 -15.72
C CYS A 48 25.81 -23.93 -14.64
N ALA A 49 25.56 -25.06 -13.96
CA ALA A 49 24.59 -25.13 -12.87
C ALA A 49 25.00 -24.24 -11.69
N ALA A 50 26.29 -24.28 -11.30
CA ALA A 50 26.81 -23.40 -10.25
C ALA A 50 26.70 -21.91 -10.65
N PHE A 51 27.01 -21.57 -11.91
CA PHE A 51 26.85 -20.21 -12.43
C PHE A 51 25.37 -19.77 -12.41
N ALA A 52 24.45 -20.65 -12.81
CA ALA A 52 23.01 -20.40 -12.83
C ALA A 52 22.43 -20.12 -11.44
N VAL A 53 23.06 -20.63 -10.37
CA VAL A 53 22.72 -20.33 -8.98
C VAL A 53 23.42 -19.05 -8.52
N GLY A 54 24.71 -18.89 -8.84
CA GLY A 54 25.52 -17.75 -8.43
C GLY A 54 24.99 -16.42 -8.94
N ALA A 55 24.60 -16.33 -10.22
CA ALA A 55 24.15 -15.08 -10.80
C ALA A 55 22.86 -14.50 -10.18
N PRO A 56 21.78 -15.29 -9.97
CA PRO A 56 20.62 -14.84 -9.20
C PRO A 56 20.96 -14.44 -7.75
N LEU A 57 21.87 -15.15 -7.08
CA LEU A 57 22.31 -14.78 -5.74
C LEU A 57 23.00 -13.40 -5.72
N GLY A 58 23.91 -13.15 -6.67
CA GLY A 58 24.54 -11.83 -6.80
C GLY A 58 23.53 -10.72 -7.07
N GLY A 59 22.58 -10.97 -7.97
CA GLY A 59 21.52 -9.99 -8.27
C GLY A 59 20.63 -9.72 -7.06
N ALA A 60 20.21 -10.77 -6.35
CA ALA A 60 19.43 -10.67 -5.12
C ALA A 60 20.15 -9.80 -4.07
N ILE A 61 21.45 -10.03 -3.84
CA ILE A 61 22.26 -9.23 -2.91
C ILE A 61 22.24 -7.74 -3.27
N THR A 62 22.51 -7.40 -4.54
CA THR A 62 22.54 -6.00 -4.99
C THR A 62 21.18 -5.33 -4.84
N PHE A 63 20.13 -5.87 -5.46
CA PHE A 63 18.87 -5.15 -5.58
C PHE A 63 18.04 -5.19 -4.28
N ALA A 64 18.05 -6.29 -3.54
CA ALA A 64 17.42 -6.34 -2.22
C ALA A 64 18.18 -5.47 -1.21
N GLY A 65 19.52 -5.44 -1.26
CA GLY A 65 20.34 -4.56 -0.42
C GLY A 65 20.06 -3.08 -0.70
N LEU A 66 20.00 -2.68 -1.96
CA LEU A 66 19.65 -1.31 -2.35
C LEU A 66 18.22 -0.93 -1.95
N ALA A 67 17.26 -1.85 -2.10
CA ALA A 67 15.89 -1.63 -1.63
C ALA A 67 15.82 -1.48 -0.11
N ALA A 68 16.58 -2.28 0.65
CA ALA A 68 16.67 -2.16 2.10
C ALA A 68 17.27 -0.81 2.52
N LEU A 69 18.31 -0.32 1.83
CA LEU A 69 18.86 1.02 2.06
C LEU A 69 17.82 2.12 1.78
N GLY A 70 17.03 1.97 0.72
CA GLY A 70 15.88 2.84 0.44
C GLY A 70 14.85 2.86 1.57
N ALA A 71 14.45 1.68 2.04
CA ALA A 71 13.53 1.50 3.14
C ALA A 71 14.02 2.22 4.42
N LEU A 72 15.30 2.05 4.76
CA LEU A 72 15.95 2.70 5.91
C LEU A 72 16.01 4.22 5.76
N ALA A 73 16.15 4.74 4.53
CA ALA A 73 16.13 6.16 4.24
C ALA A 73 14.71 6.77 4.22
N GLY A 74 13.66 5.97 4.41
CA GLY A 74 12.27 6.42 4.41
C GLY A 74 11.71 6.71 3.01
N SER A 75 12.29 6.13 1.94
CA SER A 75 11.83 6.35 0.57
C SER A 75 10.49 5.69 0.25
N ALA A 76 10.14 4.59 0.95
CA ALA A 76 8.97 3.76 0.67
C ALA A 76 7.61 4.48 0.74
N ASP A 77 7.51 5.58 1.51
CA ASP A 77 6.27 6.31 1.75
C ASP A 77 6.24 7.72 1.13
N ALA A 78 7.29 8.10 0.39
CA ALA A 78 7.41 9.45 -0.17
C ALA A 78 6.87 9.52 -1.60
N PRO A 79 5.78 10.26 -1.89
CA PRO A 79 5.29 10.44 -3.27
C PRO A 79 6.36 11.06 -4.20
N VAL A 80 7.31 11.79 -3.61
CA VAL A 80 8.49 12.31 -4.31
C VAL A 80 9.41 11.18 -4.77
N ALA A 81 9.63 10.14 -3.97
CA ALA A 81 10.51 9.02 -4.32
C ALA A 81 9.94 8.22 -5.51
N LEU A 82 8.62 8.00 -5.52
CA LEU A 82 7.96 7.34 -6.66
C LEU A 82 8.05 8.19 -7.94
N ALA A 83 7.83 9.50 -7.85
CA ALA A 83 7.98 10.41 -8.99
C ALA A 83 9.43 10.41 -9.53
N VAL A 84 10.42 10.38 -8.63
CA VAL A 84 11.84 10.25 -8.98
C VAL A 84 12.12 8.91 -9.66
N ALA A 85 11.59 7.80 -9.15
CA ALA A 85 11.75 6.48 -9.77
C ALA A 85 11.19 6.45 -11.21
N VAL A 86 9.99 7.01 -11.42
CA VAL A 86 9.37 7.14 -12.74
C VAL A 86 10.23 8.00 -13.67
N ALA A 87 10.71 9.15 -13.19
CA ALA A 87 11.56 10.04 -13.97
C ALA A 87 12.88 9.37 -14.39
N ILE A 88 13.52 8.64 -13.48
CA ILE A 88 14.74 7.88 -13.74
C ILE A 88 14.49 6.81 -14.81
N ALA A 89 13.41 6.04 -14.68
CA ALA A 89 13.07 4.99 -15.64
C ALA A 89 12.83 5.57 -17.05
N ILE A 90 12.11 6.70 -17.16
CA ILE A 90 11.87 7.38 -18.45
C ILE A 90 13.17 7.93 -19.04
N ALA A 91 14.00 8.59 -18.23
CA ALA A 91 15.27 9.15 -18.68
C ALA A 91 16.20 8.04 -19.19
N ALA A 92 16.34 6.95 -18.44
CA ALA A 92 17.16 5.81 -18.85
C ALA A 92 16.61 5.12 -20.11
N ALA A 93 15.29 5.01 -20.26
CA ALA A 93 14.68 4.49 -21.48
C ALA A 93 15.04 5.35 -22.70
N ALA A 94 15.00 6.68 -22.57
CA ALA A 94 15.42 7.57 -23.65
C ALA A 94 16.91 7.41 -23.99
N LEU A 95 17.77 7.28 -22.98
CA LEU A 95 19.21 7.09 -23.16
C LEU A 95 19.53 5.75 -23.86
N ASP A 96 18.82 4.68 -23.54
CA ASP A 96 19.01 3.39 -24.19
C ASP A 96 18.41 3.33 -25.60
N ALA A 97 17.24 3.93 -25.81
CA ALA A 97 16.62 4.06 -27.15
C ALA A 97 17.51 4.86 -28.12
N THR A 98 18.19 5.90 -27.63
CA THR A 98 19.11 6.73 -28.42
C THR A 98 20.53 6.17 -28.49
N GLY A 99 20.83 5.11 -27.73
CA GLY A 99 22.13 4.46 -27.75
C GLY A 99 23.25 5.27 -27.08
N VAL A 100 22.92 6.21 -26.18
CA VAL A 100 23.92 7.06 -25.50
C VAL A 100 24.96 6.20 -24.79
N ARG A 101 26.23 6.56 -24.93
CA ARG A 101 27.35 5.84 -24.31
C ARG A 101 27.33 6.00 -22.79
N ILE A 102 27.65 4.94 -22.07
CA ILE A 102 27.77 4.98 -20.60
C ILE A 102 29.15 5.53 -20.25
N ALA A 103 29.16 6.63 -19.48
CA ALA A 103 30.37 7.29 -18.99
C ALA A 103 30.13 7.82 -17.56
N PRO A 104 31.02 7.54 -16.59
CA PRO A 104 32.24 6.74 -16.71
C PRO A 104 31.97 5.23 -16.88
N GLN A 105 32.87 4.53 -17.57
CA GLN A 105 32.74 3.08 -17.81
C GLN A 105 33.59 2.27 -16.83
N LEU A 106 32.99 1.26 -16.21
CA LEU A 106 33.69 0.29 -15.38
C LEU A 106 34.43 -0.72 -16.28
N ARG A 107 35.75 -0.82 -16.13
CA ARG A 107 36.60 -1.71 -16.95
C ARG A 107 37.29 -2.81 -16.12
N ARG A 108 36.56 -3.35 -15.15
CA ARG A 108 37.07 -4.44 -14.30
C ARG A 108 36.69 -5.79 -14.92
N GLN A 109 37.59 -6.75 -14.82
CA GLN A 109 37.37 -8.14 -15.22
C GLN A 109 37.20 -9.04 -13.99
N VAL A 110 36.67 -10.25 -14.22
CA VAL A 110 36.60 -11.29 -13.19
C VAL A 110 38.02 -11.74 -12.80
N PRO A 111 38.25 -12.20 -11.54
CA PRO A 111 39.57 -12.65 -11.12
C PRO A 111 40.05 -13.89 -11.90
N GLU A 112 41.12 -13.72 -12.67
CA GLU A 112 41.65 -14.79 -13.51
C GLU A 112 42.31 -15.93 -12.71
N SER A 113 42.78 -15.65 -11.49
CA SER A 113 43.40 -16.67 -10.62
C SER A 113 42.42 -17.75 -10.19
N TRP A 114 41.13 -17.44 -10.06
CA TRP A 114 40.11 -18.39 -9.59
C TRP A 114 39.97 -19.61 -10.51
N ARG A 115 40.00 -19.43 -11.84
CA ARG A 115 39.94 -20.55 -12.80
C ARG A 115 41.18 -21.45 -12.76
N ARG A 116 42.31 -20.98 -12.20
CA ARG A 116 43.55 -21.76 -12.08
C ARG A 116 43.66 -22.50 -10.75
N VAL A 117 43.10 -21.94 -9.67
CA VAL A 117 43.31 -22.41 -8.30
C VAL A 117 42.08 -23.12 -7.72
N LEU A 118 40.87 -22.79 -8.17
CA LEU A 118 39.63 -23.37 -7.66
C LEU A 118 39.07 -24.45 -8.59
N PRO A 119 38.33 -25.45 -8.06
CA PRO A 119 37.54 -26.34 -8.89
C PRO A 119 36.56 -25.55 -9.77
N LEU A 120 36.46 -25.92 -11.06
CA LEU A 120 35.69 -25.15 -12.04
C LEU A 120 34.24 -24.83 -11.61
N PRO A 121 33.46 -25.76 -11.01
CA PRO A 121 32.11 -25.40 -10.56
C PRO A 121 32.10 -24.33 -9.47
N LEU A 122 33.07 -24.37 -8.54
CA LEU A 122 33.21 -23.34 -7.50
C LEU A 122 33.58 -21.99 -8.12
N ALA A 123 34.57 -21.98 -9.03
CA ALA A 123 34.94 -20.77 -9.77
C ALA A 123 33.74 -20.21 -10.55
N GLY A 124 33.00 -21.07 -11.27
CA GLY A 124 31.80 -20.71 -12.02
C GLY A 124 30.70 -20.12 -11.14
N GLY A 125 30.46 -20.69 -9.96
CA GLY A 125 29.52 -20.12 -8.98
C GLY A 125 29.93 -18.73 -8.49
N LEU A 126 31.20 -18.54 -8.13
CA LEU A 126 31.72 -17.25 -7.68
C LEU A 126 31.73 -16.19 -8.79
N TYR A 127 32.07 -16.57 -10.03
CA TYR A 127 31.93 -15.71 -11.20
C TYR A 127 30.47 -15.34 -11.45
N GLY A 128 29.55 -16.29 -11.27
CA GLY A 128 28.11 -16.07 -11.30
C GLY A 128 27.73 -14.97 -10.32
N VAL A 129 28.09 -15.10 -9.04
CA VAL A 129 27.82 -14.07 -8.02
C VAL A 129 28.39 -12.71 -8.43
N LEU A 130 29.67 -12.68 -8.86
CA LEU A 130 30.33 -11.43 -9.22
C LEU A 130 29.64 -10.72 -10.39
N LEU A 131 29.25 -11.45 -11.43
CA LEU A 131 28.51 -10.91 -12.58
C LEU A 131 27.07 -10.55 -12.20
N GLY A 132 26.44 -11.35 -11.35
CA GLY A 132 25.11 -11.10 -10.79
C GLY A 132 25.01 -9.79 -10.02
N LEU A 133 26.09 -9.34 -9.36
CA LEU A 133 26.11 -8.06 -8.65
C LEU A 133 25.89 -6.85 -9.58
N GLY A 134 26.13 -6.99 -10.90
CA GLY A 134 25.84 -5.96 -11.90
C GLY A 134 26.92 -4.88 -12.05
N PHE A 135 27.45 -4.37 -10.94
CA PHE A 135 28.34 -3.20 -10.88
C PHE A 135 29.84 -3.52 -10.74
N THR A 136 30.23 -4.76 -11.02
CA THR A 136 31.62 -5.24 -10.88
C THR A 136 32.36 -5.30 -12.21
N THR A 137 31.64 -5.14 -13.33
CA THR A 137 32.14 -5.28 -14.71
C THR A 137 31.62 -4.15 -15.61
N TYR A 138 31.80 -4.28 -16.92
CA TYR A 138 31.25 -3.37 -17.93
C TYR A 138 29.73 -3.22 -17.83
N LEU A 139 29.26 -1.97 -17.98
CA LEU A 139 27.85 -1.61 -18.11
C LEU A 139 27.57 -1.36 -19.60
N LEU A 140 26.54 -2.02 -20.16
CA LEU A 140 26.19 -1.92 -21.59
C LEU A 140 24.87 -1.19 -21.87
N SER A 141 24.05 -1.00 -20.84
CA SER A 141 22.76 -0.32 -20.89
C SER A 141 22.58 0.58 -19.64
N TRP A 142 21.83 1.66 -19.80
CA TRP A 142 21.41 2.53 -18.70
C TRP A 142 20.34 1.90 -17.79
N ALA A 143 19.71 0.81 -18.23
CA ALA A 143 18.72 0.08 -17.44
C ALA A 143 19.26 -0.45 -16.12
N LEU A 144 20.49 -0.97 -16.07
CA LEU A 144 21.07 -1.49 -14.83
C LEU A 144 21.23 -0.41 -13.74
N PRO A 145 21.93 0.71 -13.96
CA PRO A 145 22.00 1.78 -12.96
C PRO A 145 20.64 2.42 -12.68
N ALA A 146 19.74 2.49 -13.66
CA ALA A 146 18.38 2.99 -13.46
C ALA A 146 17.56 2.08 -12.55
N LEU A 147 17.56 0.77 -12.77
CA LEU A 147 16.86 -0.21 -11.95
C LEU A 147 17.42 -0.24 -10.52
N ALA A 148 18.72 -0.03 -10.34
CA ALA A 148 19.33 0.12 -9.02
C ALA A 148 18.78 1.36 -8.28
N ALA A 149 18.74 2.51 -8.95
CA ALA A 149 18.20 3.73 -8.39
C ALA A 149 16.68 3.64 -8.14
N VAL A 150 15.93 2.98 -9.04
CA VAL A 150 14.51 2.66 -8.85
C VAL A 150 14.32 1.76 -7.63
N SER A 151 15.18 0.76 -7.42
CA SER A 151 15.12 -0.12 -6.24
C SER A 151 15.28 0.66 -4.93
N VAL A 152 16.22 1.60 -4.88
CA VAL A 152 16.39 2.52 -3.73
C VAL A 152 15.17 3.42 -3.55
N ALA A 153 14.66 4.01 -4.64
CA ALA A 153 13.54 4.93 -4.59
C ALA A 153 12.22 4.26 -4.19
N VAL A 154 12.01 3.01 -4.60
CA VAL A 154 10.83 2.21 -4.23
C VAL A 154 10.95 1.68 -2.79
N GLY A 155 12.14 1.28 -2.36
CA GLY A 155 12.38 0.89 -0.97
C GLY A 155 11.67 -0.39 -0.52
N ASP A 156 11.19 -1.22 -1.45
CA ASP A 156 10.53 -2.50 -1.15
C ASP A 156 11.50 -3.66 -1.38
N VAL A 157 11.90 -4.33 -0.29
CA VAL A 157 12.88 -5.42 -0.30
C VAL A 157 12.39 -6.62 -1.12
N GLY A 158 11.09 -6.91 -1.12
CA GLY A 158 10.50 -8.00 -1.89
C GLY A 158 10.56 -7.74 -3.39
N LEU A 159 10.24 -6.51 -3.82
CA LEU A 159 10.39 -6.09 -5.21
C LEU A 159 11.85 -6.08 -5.65
N GLY A 160 12.75 -5.57 -4.80
CA GLY A 160 14.19 -5.59 -5.04
C GLY A 160 14.74 -7.01 -5.19
N LEU A 161 14.30 -7.95 -4.35
CA LEU A 161 14.68 -9.36 -4.44
C LEU A 161 14.22 -9.99 -5.77
N GLY A 162 12.95 -9.82 -6.13
CA GLY A 162 12.40 -10.35 -7.38
C GLY A 162 13.09 -9.78 -8.63
N LEU A 163 13.34 -8.48 -8.64
CA LEU A 163 14.14 -7.79 -9.66
C LEU A 163 15.55 -8.39 -9.78
N GLY A 164 16.24 -8.54 -8.64
CA GLY A 164 17.61 -9.05 -8.60
C GLY A 164 17.75 -10.49 -9.05
N ILE A 165 16.82 -11.37 -8.64
CA ILE A 165 16.77 -12.76 -9.12
C ILE A 165 16.58 -12.77 -10.64
N ALA A 166 15.60 -12.01 -11.15
CA ALA A 166 15.33 -11.96 -12.58
C ALA A 166 16.52 -11.42 -13.38
N PHE A 167 17.20 -10.39 -12.87
CA PHE A 167 18.45 -9.88 -13.46
C PHE A 167 19.53 -10.94 -13.53
N GLY A 168 19.79 -11.66 -12.43
CA GLY A 168 20.77 -12.73 -12.40
C GLY A 168 20.42 -13.88 -13.34
N VAL A 169 19.14 -14.27 -13.42
CA VAL A 169 18.65 -15.27 -14.39
C VAL A 169 18.89 -14.79 -15.83
N GLY A 170 18.54 -13.55 -16.15
CA GLY A 170 18.76 -12.97 -17.47
C GLY A 170 20.24 -12.96 -17.84
N ARG A 171 21.12 -12.71 -16.88
CA ARG A 171 22.56 -12.74 -17.08
C ARG A 171 23.13 -14.15 -17.21
N ALA A 172 22.54 -15.14 -16.54
CA ALA A 172 22.94 -16.54 -16.65
C ALA A 172 22.53 -17.16 -17.98
N LEU A 173 21.33 -16.86 -18.46
CA LEU A 173 20.69 -17.58 -19.56
C LEU A 173 21.58 -17.71 -20.83
N PRO A 174 22.16 -16.63 -21.39
CA PRO A 174 23.01 -16.75 -22.59
C PRO A 174 24.28 -17.55 -22.32
N ILE A 175 24.86 -17.43 -21.13
CA ILE A 175 26.11 -18.10 -20.76
C ILE A 175 25.87 -19.60 -20.63
N VAL A 176 24.85 -20.02 -19.87
CA VAL A 176 24.57 -21.45 -19.62
C VAL A 176 24.03 -22.17 -20.85
N VAL A 177 23.40 -21.44 -21.78
CA VAL A 177 22.96 -21.99 -23.07
C VAL A 177 24.13 -22.10 -24.05
N LEU A 178 25.01 -21.10 -24.14
CA LEU A 178 26.08 -21.08 -25.14
C LEU A 178 27.35 -21.82 -24.71
N ALA A 179 27.70 -21.84 -23.41
CA ALA A 179 28.91 -22.50 -22.94
C ALA A 179 29.00 -23.99 -23.32
N PRO A 180 27.95 -24.82 -23.17
CA PRO A 180 27.99 -26.22 -23.60
C PRO A 180 28.09 -26.40 -25.12
N LEU A 181 27.76 -25.36 -25.89
CA LEU A 181 27.73 -25.35 -27.34
C LEU A 181 28.95 -24.66 -27.96
N ALA A 182 29.90 -24.16 -27.15
CA ALA A 182 31.02 -23.32 -27.62
C ALA A 182 31.84 -23.98 -28.74
N ASP A 183 31.98 -25.31 -28.70
CA ASP A 183 32.76 -26.11 -29.66
C ASP A 183 31.97 -26.53 -30.91
N THR A 184 30.71 -26.09 -31.03
CA THR A 184 29.83 -26.44 -32.16
C THR A 184 29.73 -25.30 -33.15
N GLU A 185 29.42 -25.60 -34.42
CA GLU A 185 29.15 -24.55 -35.41
C GLU A 185 28.03 -23.60 -34.98
N LEU A 186 27.02 -24.11 -34.28
CA LEU A 186 25.91 -23.31 -33.78
C LEU A 186 26.38 -22.31 -32.72
N GLY A 187 27.21 -22.76 -31.76
CA GLY A 187 27.80 -21.89 -30.73
C GLY A 187 28.72 -20.84 -31.34
N ALA A 188 29.59 -21.24 -32.27
CA ALA A 188 30.45 -20.32 -33.00
C ALA A 188 29.64 -19.24 -33.73
N ARG A 189 28.63 -19.62 -34.52
CA ARG A 189 27.75 -18.67 -35.23
C ARG A 189 27.04 -17.73 -34.26
N ALA A 190 26.58 -18.21 -33.11
CA ALA A 190 25.90 -17.40 -32.10
C ALA A 190 26.86 -16.38 -31.46
N ILE A 191 28.06 -16.81 -31.05
CA ILE A 191 29.08 -15.94 -30.45
C ILE A 191 29.56 -14.90 -31.47
N THR A 192 29.84 -15.30 -32.71
CA THR A 192 30.19 -14.38 -33.81
C THR A 192 29.08 -13.36 -34.07
N ALA A 193 27.81 -13.80 -34.11
CA ALA A 193 26.70 -12.88 -34.26
C ALA A 193 26.63 -11.86 -33.10
N MET A 194 26.86 -12.29 -31.86
CA MET A 194 26.89 -11.40 -30.71
C MET A 194 28.05 -10.40 -30.77
N ALA A 195 29.23 -10.83 -31.22
CA ALA A 195 30.44 -10.01 -31.27
C ALA A 195 30.47 -9.03 -32.45
N GLU A 196 30.02 -9.46 -33.64
CA GLU A 196 30.24 -8.72 -34.89
C GLU A 196 29.00 -7.98 -35.41
N ARG A 197 27.81 -8.21 -34.84
CA ARG A 197 26.57 -7.55 -35.27
C ARG A 197 26.12 -6.49 -34.26
N PRO A 198 26.60 -5.23 -34.35
CA PRO A 198 26.25 -4.17 -33.40
C PRO A 198 24.74 -3.86 -33.37
N ALA A 199 24.01 -4.18 -34.44
CA ALA A 199 22.56 -4.09 -34.48
C ALA A 199 21.85 -4.96 -33.43
N LEU A 200 22.42 -6.10 -33.04
CA LEU A 200 21.84 -6.97 -32.00
C LEU A 200 21.92 -6.32 -30.62
N LEU A 201 23.08 -5.75 -30.27
CA LEU A 201 23.23 -4.99 -29.03
C LEU A 201 22.31 -3.75 -29.01
N ARG A 202 22.17 -3.04 -30.14
CA ARG A 202 21.22 -1.92 -30.25
C ARG A 202 19.77 -2.36 -30.01
N ARG A 203 19.36 -3.52 -30.53
CA ARG A 203 18.02 -4.08 -30.29
C ARG A 203 17.82 -4.51 -28.84
N ALA A 204 18.84 -5.08 -28.21
CA ALA A 204 18.80 -5.41 -26.78
C ALA A 204 18.59 -4.16 -25.92
N ARG A 205 19.32 -3.07 -26.20
CA ARG A 205 19.11 -1.76 -25.55
C ARG A 205 17.73 -1.15 -25.84
N ALA A 206 17.19 -1.34 -27.05
CA ALA A 206 15.82 -0.91 -27.33
C ALA A 206 14.79 -1.72 -26.51
N ALA A 207 15.03 -3.02 -26.29
CA ALA A 207 14.19 -3.83 -25.41
C ALA A 207 14.29 -3.38 -23.95
N ASP A 208 15.50 -3.02 -23.48
CA ASP A 208 15.71 -2.39 -22.17
C ASP A 208 14.87 -1.10 -22.02
N ALA A 209 14.88 -0.24 -23.05
CA ALA A 209 14.09 0.98 -23.05
C ALA A 209 12.58 0.71 -22.94
N VAL A 210 12.06 -0.26 -23.70
CA VAL A 210 10.65 -0.67 -23.62
C VAL A 210 10.32 -1.22 -22.23
N ALA A 211 11.20 -2.04 -21.64
CA ALA A 211 10.99 -2.59 -20.31
C ALA A 211 11.01 -1.52 -19.22
N LEU A 212 11.90 -0.53 -19.31
CA LEU A 212 11.94 0.63 -18.41
C LEU A 212 10.70 1.50 -18.53
N LEU A 213 10.16 1.70 -19.74
CA LEU A 213 8.88 2.40 -19.93
C LEU A 213 7.72 1.63 -19.31
N ALA A 214 7.72 0.29 -19.40
CA ALA A 214 6.73 -0.54 -18.73
C ALA A 214 6.84 -0.42 -17.19
N VAL A 215 8.06 -0.37 -16.64
CA VAL A 215 8.30 -0.07 -15.21
C VAL A 215 7.76 1.31 -14.85
N ALA A 216 8.08 2.35 -15.61
CA ALA A 216 7.57 3.69 -15.38
C ALA A 216 6.03 3.74 -15.37
N ALA A 217 5.40 3.10 -16.35
CA ALA A 217 3.94 2.99 -16.43
C ALA A 217 3.35 2.19 -15.26
N ALA A 218 3.99 1.11 -14.84
CA ALA A 218 3.54 0.29 -13.71
C ALA A 218 3.69 1.01 -12.37
N LEU A 219 4.74 1.82 -12.19
CA LEU A 219 4.96 2.63 -11.00
C LEU A 219 4.00 3.84 -10.97
N ALA A 220 3.82 4.53 -12.10
CA ALA A 220 2.86 5.63 -12.21
C ALA A 220 1.40 5.16 -12.07
N GLY A 221 1.06 3.99 -12.60
CA GLY A 221 -0.23 3.33 -12.42
C GLY A 221 -0.36 2.59 -11.07
N GLY A 222 0.72 2.51 -10.31
CA GLY A 222 0.80 1.95 -8.96
C GLY A 222 0.24 2.88 -7.88
N GLU A 223 -0.07 4.15 -8.23
CA GLU A 223 -1.10 4.90 -7.53
C GLU A 223 -2.43 4.16 -7.75
N ALA A 224 -2.67 3.17 -6.89
CA ALA A 224 -3.85 2.35 -6.77
C ALA A 224 -4.97 2.73 -7.75
N ARG A 225 -5.29 1.82 -8.68
CA ARG A 225 -6.71 1.48 -8.86
C ARG A 225 -7.20 1.02 -7.49
N ALA A 226 -7.49 1.96 -6.59
CA ALA A 226 -8.45 1.74 -5.54
C ALA A 226 -9.65 1.20 -6.31
N ALA A 227 -10.00 -0.07 -6.06
CA ALA A 227 -11.23 -0.63 -6.59
C ALA A 227 -12.29 0.45 -6.34
N ALA A 228 -12.92 0.92 -7.43
CA ALA A 228 -13.83 2.06 -7.31
C ALA A 228 -14.80 1.76 -6.17
N PRO A 229 -15.02 2.72 -5.24
CA PRO A 229 -15.84 2.46 -4.07
C PRO A 229 -17.19 1.91 -4.52
N GLU A 230 -17.50 0.69 -4.10
CA GLU A 230 -18.70 -0.02 -4.52
C GLU A 230 -19.87 0.52 -3.71
N LEU A 231 -20.96 0.86 -4.41
CA LEU A 231 -22.17 1.36 -3.76
C LEU A 231 -22.88 0.22 -3.02
N VAL A 232 -23.04 0.36 -1.71
CA VAL A 232 -23.75 -0.62 -0.88
C VAL A 232 -25.20 -0.21 -0.68
N ALA A 233 -25.43 1.06 -0.34
CA ALA A 233 -26.77 1.60 -0.11
C ALA A 233 -26.87 3.07 -0.49
N ARG A 234 -27.96 3.45 -1.16
CA ARG A 234 -28.38 4.84 -1.38
C ARG A 234 -29.91 4.91 -1.32
N PRO A 235 -30.52 5.69 -0.42
CA PRO A 235 -29.85 6.39 0.67
C PRO A 235 -29.26 5.42 1.71
N GLY A 236 -28.31 5.87 2.52
CA GLY A 236 -27.72 5.07 3.60
C GLY A 236 -26.67 5.85 4.37
N ALA A 237 -26.62 5.64 5.68
CA ALA A 237 -25.70 6.29 6.59
C ALA A 237 -25.31 5.33 7.71
N ASP A 238 -24.25 5.69 8.42
CA ASP A 238 -23.96 5.13 9.73
C ASP A 238 -23.74 3.61 9.77
N PRO A 239 -22.85 3.06 8.92
CA PRO A 239 -22.61 1.63 8.86
C PRO A 239 -22.06 1.10 10.19
N SER A 240 -22.39 -0.15 10.48
CA SER A 240 -21.83 -0.98 11.55
C SER A 240 -21.79 -2.42 11.05
N VAL A 241 -20.71 -3.18 11.32
CA VAL A 241 -20.50 -4.48 10.67
C VAL A 241 -20.04 -5.54 11.66
N ASP A 242 -20.63 -6.74 11.56
CA ASP A 242 -20.26 -7.92 12.32
C ASP A 242 -20.25 -9.16 11.41
N GLY A 243 -19.06 -9.63 11.04
CA GLY A 243 -18.90 -10.67 10.03
C GLY A 243 -19.49 -10.25 8.68
N GLN A 244 -20.49 -10.99 8.21
CA GLN A 244 -21.22 -10.72 6.95
C GLN A 244 -22.45 -9.81 7.13
N LEU A 245 -22.82 -9.49 8.38
CA LEU A 245 -23.95 -8.63 8.68
C LEU A 245 -23.51 -7.16 8.69
N LEU A 246 -24.18 -6.35 7.89
CA LEU A 246 -24.04 -4.90 7.90
C LEU A 246 -25.34 -4.27 8.41
N ALA A 247 -25.24 -3.41 9.42
CA ALA A 247 -26.31 -2.54 9.86
C ALA A 247 -26.09 -1.12 9.33
N LEU A 248 -27.15 -0.44 8.91
CA LEU A 248 -27.10 0.94 8.45
C LEU A 248 -28.39 1.70 8.78
N THR A 249 -28.30 3.02 8.84
CA THR A 249 -29.45 3.91 8.96
C THR A 249 -29.87 4.38 7.59
N ILE A 250 -31.16 4.28 7.29
CA ILE A 250 -31.81 4.91 6.14
C ILE A 250 -32.46 6.21 6.61
N PRO A 251 -31.95 7.39 6.20
CA PRO A 251 -32.52 8.68 6.56
C PRO A 251 -34.03 8.74 6.26
N GLY A 252 -34.84 9.08 7.26
CA GLY A 252 -36.29 9.19 7.14
C GLY A 252 -37.08 7.88 7.18
N VAL A 253 -36.41 6.72 7.24
CA VAL A 253 -37.08 5.40 7.28
C VAL A 253 -36.78 4.66 8.58
N GLY A 254 -35.49 4.45 8.91
CA GLY A 254 -35.10 3.68 10.09
C GLY A 254 -33.83 2.87 9.88
N GLY A 255 -33.59 1.88 10.73
CA GLY A 255 -32.45 0.97 10.63
C GLY A 255 -32.74 -0.23 9.73
N GLU A 256 -31.76 -0.57 8.89
CA GLU A 256 -31.78 -1.78 8.06
C GLU A 256 -30.57 -2.68 8.38
N LEU A 257 -30.80 -3.98 8.24
CA LEU A 257 -29.81 -5.05 8.29
C LEU A 257 -29.64 -5.63 6.90
N LEU A 258 -28.39 -5.76 6.47
CA LEU A 258 -28.00 -6.27 5.16
C LEU A 258 -27.13 -7.52 5.33
N THR A 259 -27.51 -8.62 4.69
CA THR A 259 -26.73 -9.87 4.63
C THR A 259 -27.00 -10.56 3.30
N GLY A 260 -25.96 -10.90 2.55
CA GLY A 260 -26.11 -11.58 1.25
C GLY A 260 -27.00 -10.83 0.23
N GLY A 261 -27.07 -9.50 0.33
CA GLY A 261 -27.93 -8.67 -0.52
C GLY A 261 -29.38 -8.54 -0.06
N GLN A 262 -29.83 -9.34 0.91
CA GLN A 262 -31.14 -9.19 1.53
C GLN A 262 -31.16 -8.03 2.52
N ARG A 263 -32.28 -7.31 2.57
CA ARG A 263 -32.53 -6.19 3.49
C ARG A 263 -33.67 -6.56 4.43
N VAL A 264 -33.45 -6.38 5.73
CA VAL A 264 -34.45 -6.64 6.76
C VAL A 264 -34.49 -5.45 7.73
N PRO A 265 -35.65 -5.01 8.23
CA PRO A 265 -35.73 -3.97 9.25
C PRO A 265 -34.97 -4.36 10.52
N ALA A 266 -34.26 -3.40 11.13
CA ALA A 266 -33.51 -3.61 12.37
C ALA A 266 -34.36 -3.50 13.65
N GLY A 267 -35.67 -3.28 13.53
CA GLY A 267 -36.59 -3.09 14.67
C GLY A 267 -36.65 -1.67 15.25
N GLY A 268 -35.76 -0.77 14.81
CA GLY A 268 -35.74 0.63 15.23
C GLY A 268 -34.76 1.46 14.41
N THR A 269 -34.21 2.52 15.00
CA THR A 269 -33.27 3.45 14.35
C THR A 269 -31.84 3.29 14.87
N ARG A 270 -30.85 3.82 14.14
CA ARG A 270 -29.42 3.84 14.54
C ARG A 270 -28.86 2.45 14.90
N PRO A 271 -29.06 1.43 14.05
CA PRO A 271 -28.66 0.09 14.40
C PRO A 271 -27.14 -0.04 14.48
N ALA A 272 -26.66 -0.85 15.42
CA ALA A 272 -25.27 -1.23 15.60
C ALA A 272 -25.17 -2.73 15.81
N VAL A 273 -24.15 -3.36 15.22
CA VAL A 273 -23.91 -4.80 15.32
C VAL A 273 -22.48 -5.07 15.76
N GLY A 274 -22.31 -6.14 16.54
CA GLY A 274 -20.98 -6.57 17.01
C GLY A 274 -21.07 -7.66 18.06
N GLY A 275 -20.17 -8.64 17.97
CA GLY A 275 -20.08 -9.75 18.92
C GLY A 275 -21.36 -10.59 19.00
N GLY A 276 -22.06 -10.79 17.88
CA GLY A 276 -23.30 -11.55 17.82
C GLY A 276 -24.54 -10.79 18.29
N ARG A 277 -24.43 -9.50 18.62
CA ARG A 277 -25.55 -8.68 19.09
C ARG A 277 -25.96 -7.61 18.10
N LEU A 278 -27.21 -7.18 18.23
CA LEU A 278 -27.79 -6.02 17.56
C LEU A 278 -28.28 -5.03 18.62
N ALA A 279 -27.90 -3.76 18.52
CA ALA A 279 -28.46 -2.69 19.32
C ALA A 279 -29.17 -1.68 18.41
N TYR A 280 -30.31 -1.16 18.83
CA TYR A 280 -31.04 -0.10 18.11
C TYR A 280 -31.83 0.78 19.08
N VAL A 281 -32.19 1.98 18.64
CA VAL A 281 -33.11 2.87 19.36
C VAL A 281 -34.53 2.58 18.91
N ALA A 282 -35.36 2.07 19.82
CA ALA A 282 -36.76 1.77 19.60
C ALA A 282 -37.61 3.05 19.39
N PRO A 283 -38.84 2.94 18.86
CA PRO A 283 -39.70 4.10 18.61
C PRO A 283 -40.02 4.95 19.85
N ASP A 284 -40.02 4.33 21.03
CA ASP A 284 -40.21 5.01 22.33
C ASP A 284 -38.94 5.71 22.85
N GLY A 285 -37.83 5.63 22.10
CA GLY A 285 -36.55 6.23 22.45
C GLY A 285 -35.67 5.38 23.36
N THR A 286 -36.13 4.20 23.79
CA THR A 286 -35.31 3.27 24.57
C THR A 286 -34.30 2.55 23.67
N VAL A 287 -33.14 2.18 24.23
CA VAL A 287 -32.18 1.34 23.51
C VAL A 287 -32.48 -0.12 23.80
N THR A 288 -32.63 -0.90 22.73
CA THR A 288 -32.87 -2.34 22.79
C THR A 288 -31.62 -3.06 22.29
N VAL A 289 -31.17 -4.06 23.05
CA VAL A 289 -30.06 -4.95 22.68
C VAL A 289 -30.62 -6.37 22.52
N VAL A 290 -30.39 -6.96 21.36
CA VAL A 290 -30.82 -8.30 21.00
C VAL A 290 -29.59 -9.20 20.88
N ASP A 291 -29.57 -10.28 21.65
CA ASP A 291 -28.66 -11.39 21.41
C ASP A 291 -29.20 -12.22 20.24
N ARG A 292 -28.48 -12.24 19.11
CA ARG A 292 -29.00 -12.85 17.88
C ARG A 292 -28.90 -14.37 17.89
N ALA A 293 -28.05 -14.94 18.74
CA ALA A 293 -27.91 -16.39 18.85
C ALA A 293 -28.94 -16.95 19.84
N ALA A 294 -29.13 -16.28 20.98
CA ALA A 294 -30.09 -16.70 22.01
C ALA A 294 -31.52 -16.22 21.73
N GLY A 295 -31.71 -15.21 20.88
CA GLY A 295 -33.03 -14.59 20.63
C GLY A 295 -33.56 -13.78 21.82
N THR A 296 -32.70 -13.46 22.80
CA THR A 296 -33.08 -12.72 24.00
C THR A 296 -32.92 -11.23 23.80
N THR A 297 -33.82 -10.46 24.42
CA THR A 297 -33.85 -9.01 24.33
C THR A 297 -33.63 -8.37 25.69
N GLN A 298 -32.74 -7.39 25.76
CA GLN A 298 -32.45 -6.58 26.93
C GLN A 298 -32.77 -5.11 26.62
N LEU A 299 -33.55 -4.47 27.49
CA LEU A 299 -33.83 -3.04 27.42
C LEU A 299 -32.76 -2.28 28.23
N VAL A 300 -32.29 -1.16 27.70
CA VAL A 300 -31.31 -0.28 28.37
C VAL A 300 -31.89 1.14 28.48
N PRO A 301 -32.77 1.39 29.46
CA PRO A 301 -33.39 2.72 29.65
C PRO A 301 -32.37 3.83 29.91
N ALA A 302 -31.24 3.51 30.54
CA ALA A 302 -30.16 4.46 30.83
C ALA A 302 -29.53 5.09 29.57
N ALA A 303 -29.76 4.50 28.40
CA ALA A 303 -29.27 5.01 27.11
C ALA A 303 -30.30 5.87 26.36
N ALA A 304 -31.34 6.35 27.05
CA ALA A 304 -32.28 7.32 26.49
C ALA A 304 -31.57 8.56 25.93
N GLY A 305 -32.01 9.03 24.76
CA GLY A 305 -31.39 10.16 24.06
C GLY A 305 -30.13 9.80 23.26
N ALA A 306 -29.78 8.51 23.15
CA ALA A 306 -28.65 8.07 22.33
C ALA A 306 -28.83 8.43 20.84
N ASP A 307 -27.82 9.05 20.25
CA ASP A 307 -27.80 9.37 18.81
C ASP A 307 -26.77 8.55 18.02
N ALA A 308 -25.97 7.74 18.71
CA ALA A 308 -25.07 6.76 18.13
C ALA A 308 -24.86 5.59 19.10
N LEU A 309 -24.78 4.37 18.56
CA LEU A 309 -24.60 3.13 19.30
C LEU A 309 -23.39 2.34 18.76
N ALA A 310 -22.75 1.59 19.65
CA ALA A 310 -21.82 0.51 19.35
C ALA A 310 -22.07 -0.63 20.34
N VAL A 311 -22.06 -1.88 19.86
CA VAL A 311 -22.31 -3.06 20.70
C VAL A 311 -21.26 -4.14 20.48
N SER A 312 -20.93 -4.90 21.52
CA SER A 312 -20.12 -6.11 21.47
C SER A 312 -20.77 -7.23 22.28
N ALA A 313 -20.07 -8.37 22.37
CA ALA A 313 -20.49 -9.51 23.20
C ALA A 313 -20.51 -9.20 24.71
N ARG A 314 -20.00 -8.05 25.15
CA ARG A 314 -20.03 -7.64 26.56
C ARG A 314 -20.47 -6.20 26.78
N TRP A 315 -20.24 -5.29 25.84
CA TRP A 315 -20.43 -3.86 26.07
C TRP A 315 -21.48 -3.26 25.16
N LEU A 316 -22.27 -2.34 25.70
CA LEU A 316 -22.99 -1.35 24.91
C LEU A 316 -22.36 0.02 25.20
N VAL A 317 -21.99 0.74 24.14
CA VAL A 317 -21.49 2.12 24.21
C VAL A 317 -22.41 3.02 23.40
N TRP A 318 -22.77 4.17 23.95
CA TRP A 318 -23.63 5.13 23.26
C TRP A 318 -23.15 6.56 23.43
N ARG A 319 -23.51 7.40 22.46
CA ARG A 319 -23.32 8.84 22.51
C ARG A 319 -24.63 9.53 22.81
N VAL A 320 -24.59 10.49 23.72
CA VAL A 320 -25.67 11.46 23.96
C VAL A 320 -25.15 12.83 23.53
N PRO A 321 -25.82 13.53 22.59
CA PRO A 321 -25.42 14.87 22.18
C PRO A 321 -25.90 15.93 23.17
N ASN A 322 -25.28 17.11 23.15
CA ASN A 322 -25.70 18.30 23.90
C ASN A 322 -25.83 18.15 25.43
N PRO A 323 -24.72 18.10 26.18
CA PRO A 323 -23.32 18.10 25.72
C PRO A 323 -22.88 16.72 25.24
N ASP A 324 -21.89 16.68 24.33
CA ASP A 324 -21.38 15.42 23.77
C ASP A 324 -20.72 14.57 24.86
N ARG A 325 -21.37 13.45 25.18
CA ARG A 325 -20.93 12.45 26.16
C ARG A 325 -20.99 11.05 25.57
N LEU A 326 -20.02 10.22 25.93
CA LEU A 326 -19.99 8.80 25.66
C LEU A 326 -20.14 8.02 26.97
N PHE A 327 -21.03 7.05 26.96
CA PHE A 327 -21.29 6.16 28.10
C PHE A 327 -21.10 4.71 27.68
N ALA A 328 -20.79 3.85 28.65
CA ALA A 328 -20.69 2.41 28.48
C ALA A 328 -21.44 1.68 29.60
N ILE A 329 -21.99 0.52 29.29
CA ILE A 329 -22.56 -0.41 30.27
C ILE A 329 -22.13 -1.84 29.94
N ASP A 330 -21.86 -2.62 30.99
CA ASP A 330 -21.60 -4.06 30.88
C ASP A 330 -22.95 -4.79 30.74
N LEU A 331 -23.10 -5.55 29.66
CA LEU A 331 -24.32 -6.29 29.33
C LEU A 331 -24.40 -7.66 30.03
N VAL A 332 -23.29 -8.16 30.59
CA VAL A 332 -23.27 -9.48 31.26
C VAL A 332 -23.22 -9.39 32.79
N ALA A 333 -22.84 -8.24 33.35
CA ALA A 333 -23.00 -7.95 34.76
C ALA A 333 -24.43 -7.41 35.03
N PRO A 334 -24.98 -7.54 36.26
CA PRO A 334 -26.17 -6.79 36.63
C PRO A 334 -25.91 -5.31 36.30
N PRO A 335 -26.87 -4.57 35.69
CA PRO A 335 -26.63 -3.23 35.18
C PRO A 335 -26.33 -2.26 36.32
N GLU A 336 -25.06 -2.20 36.71
CA GLU A 336 -24.50 -1.11 37.46
C GLU A 336 -24.52 0.13 36.56
N PHE A 337 -24.66 1.29 37.18
CA PHE A 337 -24.85 2.58 36.52
C PHE A 337 -23.95 2.77 35.29
N ALA A 338 -24.49 3.40 34.25
CA ALA A 338 -23.75 3.75 33.04
C ALA A 338 -22.43 4.47 33.37
N ARG A 339 -21.30 3.91 32.95
CA ARG A 339 -19.97 4.49 33.11
C ARG A 339 -19.75 5.60 32.09
N LEU A 340 -19.34 6.79 32.54
CA LEU A 340 -18.88 7.85 31.65
C LEU A 340 -17.51 7.46 31.04
N VAL A 341 -17.45 7.39 29.71
CA VAL A 341 -16.23 7.08 28.94
C VAL A 341 -15.49 8.36 28.54
N ALA A 342 -16.23 9.34 28.02
CA ALA A 342 -15.69 10.63 27.60
C ALA A 342 -16.77 11.70 27.64
N ALA A 343 -16.38 12.94 27.84
CA ALA A 343 -17.24 14.11 27.72
C ALA A 343 -16.45 15.26 27.12
N VAL A 344 -17.10 16.08 26.29
CA VAL A 344 -16.51 17.30 25.77
C VAL A 344 -17.52 18.46 25.81
N PRO A 345 -17.13 19.65 26.30
CA PRO A 345 -17.99 20.82 26.24
C PRO A 345 -18.01 21.39 24.82
N ALA A 346 -19.08 22.12 24.49
CA ALA A 346 -19.13 22.90 23.26
C ALA A 346 -17.98 23.93 23.21
N PRO A 347 -17.36 24.19 22.03
CA PRO A 347 -17.72 23.68 20.70
C PRO A 347 -16.99 22.38 20.31
N GLY A 348 -16.45 21.63 21.29
CA GLY A 348 -15.86 20.32 21.01
C GLY A 348 -16.92 19.27 20.69
N SER A 349 -16.52 18.20 20.02
CA SER A 349 -17.41 17.09 19.65
C SER A 349 -16.72 15.73 19.78
N LEU A 350 -17.54 14.71 20.05
CA LEU A 350 -17.18 13.30 20.02
C LEU A 350 -17.80 12.66 18.79
N SER A 351 -17.07 11.78 18.11
CA SER A 351 -17.68 10.98 17.04
C SER A 351 -18.59 9.90 17.60
N ARG A 352 -19.28 9.20 16.68
CA ARG A 352 -19.86 7.89 16.96
C ARG A 352 -18.78 6.95 17.53
N PRO A 353 -19.10 6.15 18.55
CA PRO A 353 -18.20 5.14 19.08
C PRO A 353 -18.14 3.92 18.15
N ALA A 354 -17.07 3.14 18.23
CA ALA A 354 -16.98 1.80 17.68
C ALA A 354 -16.32 0.85 18.70
N LEU A 355 -16.69 -0.44 18.65
CA LEU A 355 -16.21 -1.47 19.57
C LEU A 355 -15.51 -2.61 18.82
N ASP A 356 -14.46 -3.14 19.44
CA ASP A 356 -13.78 -4.39 19.08
C ASP A 356 -13.50 -5.16 20.37
N GLY A 357 -14.41 -6.07 20.73
CA GLY A 357 -14.40 -6.74 22.03
C GLY A 357 -14.63 -5.77 23.19
N ASP A 358 -13.64 -5.64 24.07
CA ASP A 358 -13.64 -4.74 25.23
C ASP A 358 -13.09 -3.33 24.92
N ARG A 359 -12.58 -3.11 23.70
CA ARG A 359 -11.97 -1.84 23.32
C ARG A 359 -12.95 -0.94 22.61
N VAL A 360 -13.19 0.24 23.18
CA VAL A 360 -13.95 1.32 22.55
C VAL A 360 -13.02 2.33 21.90
N VAL A 361 -13.32 2.72 20.66
CA VAL A 361 -12.61 3.77 19.93
C VAL A 361 -13.57 4.91 19.57
N TRP A 362 -13.07 6.15 19.66
CA TRP A 362 -13.81 7.35 19.25
C TRP A 362 -12.83 8.44 18.85
N SER A 363 -13.30 9.43 18.10
CA SER A 363 -12.56 10.67 17.88
C SER A 363 -13.09 11.79 18.75
N HIS A 364 -12.19 12.69 19.11
CA HIS A 364 -12.42 13.87 19.92
C HIS A 364 -11.88 15.07 19.15
N ALA A 365 -12.74 16.03 18.80
CA ALA A 365 -12.36 17.24 18.08
C ALA A 365 -12.63 18.48 18.94
N THR A 366 -11.63 19.36 19.03
CA THR A 366 -11.69 20.64 19.78
C THR A 366 -11.02 21.74 18.99
N ARG A 367 -11.05 22.97 19.52
CA ARG A 367 -10.25 24.09 18.99
C ARG A 367 -8.74 23.82 18.98
N ALA A 368 -8.25 22.93 19.84
CA ALA A 368 -6.82 22.62 19.94
C ALA A 368 -6.35 21.56 18.92
N GLY A 369 -7.28 20.86 18.28
CA GLY A 369 -7.00 19.78 17.33
C GLY A 369 -8.00 18.65 17.45
N SER A 370 -7.71 17.55 16.75
CA SER A 370 -8.50 16.33 16.78
C SER A 370 -7.63 15.10 17.08
N GLU A 371 -8.22 14.16 17.80
CA GLU A 371 -7.59 12.95 18.30
C GLU A 371 -8.47 11.75 18.03
N VAL A 372 -7.85 10.58 17.78
CA VAL A 372 -8.53 9.28 17.90
C VAL A 372 -8.04 8.63 19.17
N ARG A 373 -8.96 8.25 20.05
CA ARG A 373 -8.68 7.65 21.35
C ARG A 373 -9.27 6.25 21.43
N VAL A 374 -8.61 5.39 22.20
CA VAL A 374 -9.08 4.05 22.54
C VAL A 374 -9.06 3.87 24.05
N LEU A 375 -10.04 3.15 24.59
CA LEU A 375 -10.09 2.74 25.99
C LEU A 375 -10.44 1.25 26.04
N ASP A 376 -9.73 0.53 26.90
CA ASP A 376 -10.11 -0.83 27.30
C ASP A 376 -11.13 -0.75 28.44
N LEU A 377 -12.36 -1.18 28.16
CA LEU A 377 -13.46 -1.14 29.12
C LEU A 377 -13.35 -2.22 30.19
N ALA A 378 -12.64 -3.32 29.91
CA ALA A 378 -12.43 -4.41 30.86
C ALA A 378 -11.47 -4.02 31.99
N VAL A 379 -10.67 -2.96 31.83
CA VAL A 379 -9.76 -2.44 32.84
C VAL A 379 -10.49 -1.38 33.70
N PRO A 380 -10.80 -1.67 34.98
CA PRO A 380 -11.41 -0.69 35.87
C PRO A 380 -10.48 0.50 36.07
N GLY A 381 -11.01 1.72 35.98
CA GLY A 381 -10.19 2.94 36.09
C GLY A 381 -9.19 3.18 34.95
N GLY A 382 -9.24 2.36 33.88
CA GLY A 382 -8.38 2.53 32.71
C GLY A 382 -8.49 3.94 32.09
N ALA A 383 -7.35 4.48 31.65
CA ALA A 383 -7.28 5.78 31.00
C ALA A 383 -7.28 5.64 29.47
N PRO A 384 -7.98 6.52 28.73
CA PRO A 384 -7.94 6.52 27.27
C PRO A 384 -6.54 6.81 26.70
N LEU A 385 -6.10 6.00 25.73
CA LEU A 385 -4.88 6.21 24.97
C LEU A 385 -5.18 6.92 23.64
N ALA A 386 -4.39 7.94 23.29
CA ALA A 386 -4.46 8.58 21.98
C ALA A 386 -3.71 7.76 20.92
N LEU A 387 -4.43 7.19 19.96
CA LEU A 387 -3.85 6.49 18.81
C LEU A 387 -3.35 7.47 17.75
N ARG A 388 -4.10 8.56 17.52
CA ARG A 388 -3.76 9.61 16.55
C ARG A 388 -4.02 10.97 17.17
N ARG A 389 -3.19 11.97 16.81
CA ARG A 389 -3.33 13.35 17.25
C ARG A 389 -2.88 14.28 16.13
N GLU A 390 -3.75 15.22 15.76
CA GLU A 390 -3.51 16.20 14.71
C GLU A 390 -4.00 17.59 15.15
N ARG A 391 -3.20 18.64 14.92
CA ARG A 391 -3.56 20.01 15.32
C ARG A 391 -4.28 20.81 14.23
N ARG A 392 -3.99 20.51 12.95
CA ARG A 392 -4.49 21.27 11.78
C ARG A 392 -5.27 20.41 10.79
N VAL A 393 -5.52 19.16 11.17
CA VAL A 393 -6.24 18.17 10.37
C VAL A 393 -7.39 17.69 11.23
N LEU A 394 -8.55 17.50 10.62
CA LEU A 394 -9.68 16.86 11.27
C LEU A 394 -9.56 15.36 11.05
N ILE A 395 -9.34 14.60 12.12
CA ILE A 395 -9.48 13.15 12.12
C ILE A 395 -10.76 12.78 12.84
N GLY A 396 -11.51 11.85 12.26
CA GLY A 396 -12.88 11.55 12.68
C GLY A 396 -13.28 10.11 12.45
N ASP A 397 -14.44 9.77 13.00
CA ASP A 397 -15.22 8.56 12.67
C ASP A 397 -14.41 7.26 12.67
N PRO A 398 -13.68 6.94 13.77
CA PRO A 398 -12.84 5.76 13.79
C PRO A 398 -13.66 4.47 13.94
N SER A 399 -13.16 3.38 13.36
CA SER A 399 -13.60 2.02 13.62
C SER A 399 -12.40 1.10 13.85
N LEU A 400 -12.58 0.06 14.65
CA LEU A 400 -11.53 -0.85 15.11
C LEU A 400 -11.94 -2.29 14.79
N ARG A 401 -10.99 -3.09 14.29
CA ARG A 401 -11.18 -4.54 14.15
C ARG A 401 -9.83 -5.25 14.14
N GLY A 402 -9.63 -6.20 15.05
CA GLY A 402 -8.44 -7.06 15.05
C GLY A 402 -7.12 -6.30 15.12
N GLY A 403 -7.07 -5.19 15.87
CA GLY A 403 -5.87 -4.35 15.99
C GLY A 403 -5.61 -3.42 14.80
N VAL A 404 -6.56 -3.31 13.88
CA VAL A 404 -6.52 -2.36 12.75
C VAL A 404 -7.51 -1.23 12.98
N LEU A 405 -7.05 -0.01 12.81
CA LEU A 405 -7.80 1.23 12.91
C LEU A 405 -8.16 1.75 11.51
N LEU A 406 -9.43 2.03 11.27
CA LEU A 406 -9.92 2.79 10.14
C LEU A 406 -10.40 4.15 10.64
N TYR A 407 -10.10 5.23 9.93
CA TYR A 407 -10.57 6.57 10.31
C TYR A 407 -10.62 7.52 9.11
N THR A 408 -11.42 8.57 9.21
CA THR A 408 -11.44 9.65 8.21
C THR A 408 -10.42 10.71 8.57
N ARG A 409 -9.79 11.30 7.55
CA ARG A 409 -8.82 12.38 7.67
C ARG A 409 -9.16 13.48 6.68
N ALA A 410 -9.45 14.68 7.16
CA ALA A 410 -9.84 15.82 6.34
C ALA A 410 -8.90 17.01 6.55
N THR A 411 -8.41 17.52 5.43
CA THR A 411 -7.63 18.76 5.31
C THR A 411 -8.40 19.76 4.47
N ALA A 412 -7.89 21.00 4.36
CA ALA A 412 -8.44 21.97 3.43
C ALA A 412 -8.42 21.52 1.95
N LEU A 413 -7.49 20.62 1.57
CA LEU A 413 -7.26 20.25 0.17
C LEU A 413 -7.87 18.90 -0.21
N ARG A 414 -7.99 17.98 0.76
CA ARG A 414 -8.41 16.60 0.51
C ARG A 414 -9.03 15.94 1.74
N GLN A 415 -9.82 14.91 1.47
CA GLN A 415 -10.40 13.99 2.44
C GLN A 415 -9.90 12.58 2.13
N GLU A 416 -9.56 11.82 3.15
CA GLU A 416 -8.93 10.50 3.05
C GLU A 416 -9.62 9.52 4.00
N LEU A 417 -9.87 8.30 3.55
CA LEU A 417 -10.19 7.15 4.39
C LEU A 417 -8.88 6.39 4.62
N VAL A 418 -8.46 6.25 5.87
CA VAL A 418 -7.12 5.76 6.22
C VAL A 418 -7.22 4.50 7.05
N LEU A 419 -6.50 3.46 6.64
CA LEU A 419 -6.34 2.20 7.36
C LEU A 419 -4.94 2.14 7.98
N ALA A 420 -4.83 1.86 9.27
CA ALA A 420 -3.55 1.87 9.97
C ALA A 420 -3.53 0.91 11.16
N PRO A 421 -2.35 0.55 11.71
CA PRO A 421 -2.28 -0.17 12.97
C PRO A 421 -2.93 0.62 14.12
N ALA A 422 -3.64 -0.07 15.01
CA ALA A 422 -4.25 0.48 16.22
C ALA A 422 -3.23 0.68 17.35
N ALA A 423 -2.13 1.38 17.03
CA ALA A 423 -1.06 1.75 17.96
C ALA A 423 -0.70 3.24 17.76
N PRO A 424 -0.15 3.93 18.78
CA PRO A 424 0.33 5.29 18.64
C PRO A 424 1.36 5.42 17.51
N GLY A 425 1.24 6.44 16.66
CA GLY A 425 2.20 6.67 15.58
C GLY A 425 1.64 7.47 14.41
N ARG A 426 2.50 7.73 13.43
CA ARG A 426 2.14 8.29 12.12
C ARG A 426 2.21 7.19 11.07
N GLY A 427 1.29 7.20 10.12
CA GLY A 427 1.25 6.24 9.02
C GLY A 427 -0.10 5.53 8.89
N GLY A 428 -0.40 5.15 7.65
CA GLY A 428 -1.62 4.46 7.28
C GLY A 428 -1.79 4.42 5.76
N LYS A 429 -2.36 3.32 5.26
CA LYS A 429 -2.73 3.13 3.87
C LYS A 429 -4.00 3.93 3.56
N VAL A 430 -3.96 4.81 2.57
CA VAL A 430 -5.16 5.53 2.10
C VAL A 430 -5.98 4.59 1.22
N LEU A 431 -7.20 4.27 1.63
CA LEU A 431 -8.14 3.42 0.89
C LEU A 431 -8.99 4.21 -0.10
N LEU A 432 -9.38 5.43 0.27
CA LEU A 432 -10.19 6.31 -0.55
C LEU A 432 -9.71 7.75 -0.39
N ARG A 433 -9.63 8.49 -1.49
CA ARG A 433 -9.26 9.92 -1.50
C ARG A 433 -10.28 10.73 -2.28
N LEU A 434 -10.80 11.79 -1.67
CA LEU A 434 -11.64 12.80 -2.28
C LEU A 434 -10.98 14.19 -2.18
N ARG A 435 -11.46 15.16 -2.95
CA ARG A 435 -11.09 16.58 -2.77
C ARG A 435 -11.56 17.11 -1.42
N GLY A 436 -11.01 18.25 -1.01
CA GLY A 436 -11.43 18.95 0.21
C GLY A 436 -12.92 19.30 0.19
N ALA A 437 -13.53 19.31 1.38
CA ALA A 437 -14.94 19.69 1.54
C ALA A 437 -15.16 21.19 1.31
N ALA A 438 -14.14 22.01 1.60
CA ALA A 438 -14.15 23.45 1.39
C ALA A 438 -13.75 23.80 -0.05
N GLY A 439 -14.50 24.72 -0.65
CA GLY A 439 -14.07 25.39 -1.88
C GLY A 439 -13.11 26.52 -1.54
N ARG A 440 -12.25 26.88 -2.49
CA ARG A 440 -11.47 28.12 -2.42
C ARG A 440 -11.75 28.94 -3.66
N ASP A 441 -12.06 30.21 -3.48
CA ASP A 441 -12.17 31.14 -4.60
C ASP A 441 -10.77 31.53 -5.12
N GLY A 442 -10.72 32.40 -6.12
CA GLY A 442 -9.44 32.84 -6.70
C GLY A 442 -8.66 33.83 -5.83
N GLY A 443 -9.15 34.14 -4.62
CA GLY A 443 -8.64 35.20 -3.74
C GLY A 443 -8.77 36.61 -4.35
N ARG A 444 -9.61 36.78 -5.37
CA ARG A 444 -9.83 38.05 -6.08
C ARG A 444 -11.17 38.06 -6.83
N GLY A 445 -11.80 39.22 -6.93
CA GLY A 445 -12.92 39.46 -7.84
C GLY A 445 -12.48 39.47 -9.32
N LYS A 446 -13.44 39.30 -10.24
CA LYS A 446 -13.20 39.38 -11.69
C LYS A 446 -12.70 40.80 -12.03
N GLY A 447 -11.52 40.92 -12.65
CA GLY A 447 -10.93 42.21 -13.03
C GLY A 447 -9.96 42.84 -12.02
N HIS A 448 -9.76 42.23 -10.84
CA HIS A 448 -8.84 42.76 -9.82
C HIS A 448 -7.47 42.04 -9.84
N THR A 449 -6.41 42.75 -9.45
CA THR A 449 -5.03 42.23 -9.38
C THR A 449 -4.81 41.35 -8.13
N GLY A 450 -3.64 40.71 -8.01
CA GLY A 450 -3.31 39.80 -6.91
C GLY A 450 -2.88 40.47 -5.60
N GLN A 451 -3.07 41.79 -5.43
CA GLN A 451 -2.74 42.48 -4.18
C GLN A 451 -3.63 41.95 -3.03
N GLY A 452 -2.99 41.43 -1.98
CA GLY A 452 -3.68 40.80 -0.84
C GLY A 452 -3.66 39.26 -0.82
N ARG A 453 -3.09 38.60 -1.83
CA ARG A 453 -2.95 37.13 -1.84
C ARG A 453 -2.07 36.62 -0.71
N ARG A 454 -2.60 35.70 0.09
CA ARG A 454 -1.79 34.95 1.05
C ARG A 454 -0.99 33.87 0.30
N PRO A 455 0.15 33.40 0.85
CA PRO A 455 0.94 32.31 0.25
C PRO A 455 0.10 31.05 -0.04
N GLU A 456 -0.92 30.81 0.78
CA GLU A 456 -1.89 29.73 0.63
C GLU A 456 -2.83 29.88 -0.58
N ASP A 457 -2.99 31.07 -1.17
CA ASP A 457 -3.83 31.32 -2.36
C ASP A 457 -3.11 31.05 -3.69
N ARG A 458 -1.86 30.58 -3.63
CA ARG A 458 -1.06 30.16 -4.79
C ARG A 458 -1.55 28.78 -5.28
N GLY A 459 -2.69 28.74 -5.97
CA GLY A 459 -3.24 27.47 -6.49
C GLY A 459 -4.46 27.56 -7.42
N GLY A 460 -4.97 28.77 -7.71
CA GLY A 460 -6.22 28.93 -8.45
C GLY A 460 -7.45 28.46 -7.63
N PRO A 461 -8.67 28.68 -8.16
CA PRO A 461 -9.89 28.28 -7.46
C PRO A 461 -10.00 26.76 -7.33
N VAL A 462 -10.29 26.27 -6.13
CA VAL A 462 -10.48 24.85 -5.85
C VAL A 462 -11.96 24.57 -5.71
N ARG A 463 -12.50 23.72 -6.60
CA ARG A 463 -13.88 23.24 -6.47
C ARG A 463 -13.96 22.21 -5.33
N PRO A 464 -14.90 22.38 -4.38
CA PRO A 464 -15.11 21.43 -3.30
C PRO A 464 -15.55 20.07 -3.84
N ALA A 465 -15.33 19.03 -3.04
CA ALA A 465 -15.84 17.70 -3.33
C ALA A 465 -17.38 17.69 -3.32
N ARG A 466 -17.94 16.82 -4.18
CA ARG A 466 -19.39 16.53 -4.20
C ARG A 466 -19.85 15.90 -2.88
N TYR A 467 -18.97 15.16 -2.23
CA TYR A 467 -19.24 14.41 -1.02
C TYR A 467 -18.27 14.75 0.10
N THR A 468 -18.74 14.65 1.34
CA THR A 468 -17.88 14.56 2.53
C THR A 468 -17.86 13.14 3.07
N LEU A 469 -16.68 12.68 3.50
CA LEU A 469 -16.56 11.39 4.18
C LEU A 469 -17.00 11.55 5.64
N GLN A 470 -17.78 10.59 6.13
CA GLN A 470 -18.28 10.54 7.50
C GLN A 470 -18.11 9.13 8.10
N SER A 471 -19.08 8.70 8.92
CA SER A 471 -19.07 7.46 9.69
C SER A 471 -18.50 6.26 8.94
N THR A 472 -17.66 5.50 9.64
CA THR A 472 -16.96 4.34 9.09
C THR A 472 -17.33 3.06 9.83
N ALA A 473 -17.16 1.92 9.15
CA ALA A 473 -17.18 0.60 9.77
C ALA A 473 -16.10 -0.27 9.14
N LEU A 474 -15.46 -1.13 9.94
CA LEU A 474 -14.36 -1.98 9.48
C LEU A 474 -14.75 -3.45 9.61
N GLY A 475 -14.94 -4.12 8.48
CA GLY A 475 -15.16 -5.57 8.39
C GLY A 475 -13.87 -6.32 8.07
N ASP A 476 -13.93 -7.64 7.93
CA ASP A 476 -12.73 -8.47 7.67
C ASP A 476 -12.11 -8.20 6.30
N ALA A 477 -12.94 -8.07 5.25
CA ALA A 477 -12.48 -7.86 3.88
C ALA A 477 -12.63 -6.40 3.39
N PHE A 478 -13.56 -5.66 3.98
CA PHE A 478 -13.98 -4.35 3.47
C PHE A 478 -13.98 -3.28 4.55
N ALA A 479 -13.62 -2.06 4.13
CA ALA A 479 -13.86 -0.83 4.87
C ALA A 479 -15.10 -0.13 4.30
N TYR A 480 -16.01 0.27 5.17
CA TYR A 480 -17.23 0.98 4.82
C TYR A 480 -17.11 2.44 5.24
N VAL A 481 -17.64 3.34 4.42
CA VAL A 481 -17.70 4.77 4.73
C VAL A 481 -18.98 5.39 4.19
N THR A 482 -19.60 6.24 5.01
CA THR A 482 -20.70 7.10 4.56
C THR A 482 -20.15 8.29 3.80
N ARG A 483 -20.74 8.58 2.63
CA ARG A 483 -20.51 9.81 1.88
C ARG A 483 -21.76 10.67 1.92
N LEU A 484 -21.65 11.86 2.48
CA LEU A 484 -22.74 12.82 2.56
C LEU A 484 -22.67 13.80 1.39
N ALA A 485 -23.73 13.92 0.59
CA ALA A 485 -23.77 14.86 -0.52
C ALA A 485 -23.87 16.31 -0.01
N ARG A 486 -23.03 17.20 -0.60
CA ARG A 486 -22.95 18.60 -0.17
C ARG A 486 -24.24 19.41 -0.39
N ALA A 487 -25.07 19.03 -1.36
CA ALA A 487 -26.31 19.74 -1.67
C ALA A 487 -27.42 19.52 -0.63
N GLY A 488 -27.18 18.69 0.40
CA GLY A 488 -28.19 18.32 1.39
C GLY A 488 -29.21 17.34 0.79
N GLY A 489 -29.39 16.18 1.41
CA GLY A 489 -30.53 15.31 1.11
C GLY A 489 -30.22 13.91 0.61
N THR A 490 -28.96 13.56 0.32
CA THR A 490 -28.60 12.15 0.05
C THR A 490 -27.27 11.77 0.67
N SER A 491 -27.29 10.72 1.49
CA SER A 491 -26.09 10.00 1.94
C SER A 491 -26.04 8.64 1.26
N ASP A 492 -24.85 8.15 0.98
CA ASP A 492 -24.68 6.76 0.57
C ASP A 492 -23.57 6.07 1.38
N VAL A 493 -23.69 4.74 1.49
CA VAL A 493 -22.65 3.90 2.07
C VAL A 493 -21.93 3.22 0.91
N VAL A 494 -20.61 3.34 0.90
CA VAL A 494 -19.74 2.61 -0.02
C VAL A 494 -18.80 1.68 0.73
N ARG A 495 -18.37 0.61 0.05
CA ARG A 495 -17.31 -0.28 0.54
C ARG A 495 -16.07 -0.20 -0.34
N VAL A 496 -14.91 -0.37 0.28
CA VAL A 496 -13.59 -0.40 -0.35
C VAL A 496 -12.83 -1.60 0.18
N ALA A 497 -12.12 -2.31 -0.68
CA ALA A 497 -11.26 -3.42 -0.27
C ALA A 497 -10.12 -2.92 0.63
N ARG A 498 -9.78 -3.69 1.67
CA ARG A 498 -8.76 -3.34 2.67
C ARG A 498 -7.32 -3.33 2.13
#